data_AF-A0A150N2N0-F1
#
_entry.id   AF-A0A150N2N0-F1
#
_cell.length_a   1.000
_cell.length_b   1.000
_cell.length_c   1.000
_cell.angle_alpha   90.00
_cell.angle_beta   90.00
_cell.angle_gamma   90.00
#
_symmetry.space_group_name_H-M   'P 1'
#
loop_
_entity.id
_entity.type
_entity.pdbx_description
1 polymer ?
#
loop_
_entity_poly.entity_id
_entity_poly.type
_entity_poly.pdbx_seq_one_letter_code
_entity_poly.pdbx_strand_id
1 'polypeptide(L)'
;MAVIAIAGAIGAVGRRQTVTPSSVGITPFIRRSTGFLLLSLFAVLLIALPLARAWIHSPLWALFDSFYRAGALVFGGGHVVLPLLEAEVVPQGWVTASQFLAGYSAAQAVPGPLFTLAAYIGMAAFGWKGALVATIGIFLPSFLLVLGAFPFWHWLRHQPRFQAALAGINAAVVGILLAALYDPIWTKAVNEPADFTFALSAFLLLAVWKWPAWAVVLVSFVGGWLRALFG
;
A
#
# COMPACT_ATOMS: atom_id res chain seq x y z
N MET A 1 -5.00 -9.83 -3.11
CA MET A 1 -4.92 -10.51 -1.80
C MET A 1 -4.86 -12.03 -1.91
N ALA A 2 -5.80 -12.69 -2.61
CA ALA A 2 -5.79 -14.16 -2.75
C ALA A 2 -4.48 -14.71 -3.33
N VAL A 3 -3.93 -14.07 -4.38
CA VAL A 3 -2.64 -14.46 -4.99
C VAL A 3 -1.48 -14.41 -3.99
N ILE A 4 -1.42 -13.36 -3.16
CA ILE A 4 -0.38 -13.19 -2.13
C ILE A 4 -0.53 -14.26 -1.03
N ALA A 5 -1.75 -14.54 -0.59
CA ALA A 5 -2.02 -15.55 0.43
C ALA A 5 -1.66 -16.96 -0.06
N ILE A 6 -2.04 -17.31 -1.31
CA ILE A 6 -1.71 -18.59 -1.93
C ILE A 6 -0.19 -18.72 -2.10
N ALA A 7 0.49 -17.68 -2.59
CA ALA A 7 1.94 -17.70 -2.73
C ALA A 7 2.68 -17.82 -1.39
N GLY A 8 2.15 -17.21 -0.33
CA GLY A 8 2.65 -17.39 1.03
C GLY A 8 2.47 -18.82 1.54
N ALA A 9 1.33 -19.45 1.28
CA ALA A 9 1.08 -20.84 1.64
C ALA A 9 1.98 -21.81 0.85
N ILE A 10 2.12 -21.60 -0.47
CA ILE A 10 3.02 -22.37 -1.33
C ILE A 10 4.48 -22.17 -0.88
N GLY A 11 4.88 -20.94 -0.57
CA GLY A 11 6.20 -20.63 -0.03
C GLY A 11 6.47 -21.33 1.30
N ALA A 12 5.49 -21.35 2.21
CA ALA A 12 5.60 -22.03 3.52
C ALA A 12 5.76 -23.56 3.40
N VAL A 13 5.19 -24.16 2.36
CA VAL A 13 5.24 -25.59 2.05
C VAL A 13 6.45 -25.94 1.15
N GLY A 14 6.93 -24.97 0.36
CA GLY A 14 8.05 -25.10 -0.57
C GLY A 14 9.43 -25.26 0.09
N ARG A 15 10.47 -25.44 -0.75
CA ARG A 15 11.83 -25.75 -0.28
C ARG A 15 12.33 -24.70 0.72
N ARG A 16 12.77 -25.20 1.87
CA ARG A 16 13.31 -24.43 3.00
C ARG A 16 14.59 -23.71 2.57
N GLN A 17 14.49 -22.44 2.20
CA GLN A 17 15.65 -21.58 2.05
C GLN A 17 16.01 -21.04 3.44
N THR A 18 17.17 -21.41 3.95
CA THR A 18 17.74 -20.81 5.17
C THR A 18 18.37 -19.49 4.78
N VAL A 19 17.60 -18.40 4.88
CA VAL A 19 18.18 -17.06 4.82
C VAL A 19 18.84 -16.82 6.17
N THR A 20 20.17 -16.73 6.20
CA THR A 20 20.94 -16.49 7.44
C THR A 20 20.50 -15.15 8.03
N PRO A 21 19.81 -15.11 9.18
CA PRO A 21 19.28 -13.86 9.70
C PRO A 21 20.43 -12.95 10.18
N SER A 22 20.47 -11.70 9.72
CA SER A 22 21.44 -10.70 10.17
C SER A 22 21.32 -10.48 11.69
N SER A 23 22.44 -10.54 12.43
CA SER A 23 22.53 -10.66 13.90
C SER A 23 22.16 -9.40 14.70
N VAL A 24 21.28 -8.53 14.21
CA VAL A 24 20.76 -7.41 15.02
C VAL A 24 19.84 -7.98 16.10
N GLY A 25 20.37 -8.09 17.31
CA GLY A 25 19.69 -8.56 18.51
C GLY A 25 18.73 -7.50 19.04
N ILE A 26 17.47 -7.54 18.61
CA ILE A 26 16.40 -6.75 19.22
C ILE A 26 15.91 -7.55 20.43
N THR A 27 16.18 -7.06 21.64
CA THR A 27 15.61 -7.63 22.87
C THR A 27 14.13 -7.25 22.97
N PRO A 28 13.21 -8.21 23.13
CA PRO A 28 11.79 -7.90 23.21
C PRO A 28 11.47 -7.25 24.57
N PHE A 29 11.17 -5.96 24.57
CA PHE A 29 10.66 -5.23 25.73
C PHE A 29 9.19 -5.59 26.08
N ILE A 30 8.43 -6.16 25.13
CA ILE A 30 7.00 -6.48 25.29
C ILE A 30 6.82 -7.94 25.72
N ARG A 31 5.90 -8.21 26.66
CA ARG A 31 5.55 -9.57 27.10
C ARG A 31 4.74 -10.30 26.03
N ARG A 32 4.96 -11.62 25.87
CA ARG A 32 4.24 -12.46 24.89
C ARG A 32 2.71 -12.42 25.05
N SER A 33 2.20 -12.32 26.27
CA SER A 33 0.76 -12.21 26.55
C SER A 33 0.15 -10.93 25.95
N THR A 34 0.86 -9.80 26.08
CA THR A 34 0.47 -8.52 25.47
C THR A 34 0.51 -8.62 23.94
N GLY A 35 1.49 -9.32 23.39
CA GLY A 35 1.56 -9.60 21.96
C GLY A 35 0.32 -10.32 21.43
N PHE A 36 -0.08 -11.42 22.09
CA PHE A 36 -1.31 -12.13 21.73
C PHE A 36 -2.55 -11.24 21.85
N LEU A 37 -2.68 -10.47 22.92
CA LEU A 37 -3.82 -9.58 23.11
C LEU A 37 -3.94 -8.54 21.98
N LEU A 38 -2.82 -7.94 21.55
CA LEU A 38 -2.81 -6.96 20.45
C LEU A 38 -3.14 -7.60 19.10
N LEU A 39 -2.62 -8.80 18.82
CA LEU A 39 -2.93 -9.53 17.59
C LEU A 39 -4.39 -10.02 17.57
N SER A 40 -4.92 -10.48 18.70
CA SER A 40 -6.32 -10.82 18.85
C SER A 40 -7.21 -9.60 18.67
N LEU A 41 -6.86 -8.46 19.27
CA LEU A 41 -7.58 -7.21 19.09
C LEU A 41 -7.59 -6.77 17.62
N PHE A 42 -6.44 -6.87 16.94
CA PHE A 42 -6.36 -6.59 15.50
C PHE A 42 -7.35 -7.45 14.69
N ALA A 43 -7.34 -8.76 14.91
CA ALA A 43 -8.20 -9.70 14.19
C ALA A 43 -9.68 -9.50 14.51
N VAL A 44 -10.01 -9.27 15.79
CA VAL A 44 -11.37 -8.98 16.23
C VAL A 44 -11.87 -7.69 15.60
N LEU A 45 -11.10 -6.61 15.62
CA LEU A 45 -11.51 -5.35 14.98
C LEU A 45 -11.73 -5.51 13.48
N LEU A 46 -10.87 -6.26 12.79
CA LEU A 46 -10.98 -6.47 11.34
C LEU A 46 -12.29 -7.18 10.94
N ILE A 47 -12.81 -8.05 11.80
CA ILE A 47 -14.05 -8.81 11.56
C ILE A 47 -15.26 -8.09 12.15
N ALA A 48 -15.13 -7.54 13.35
CA ALA A 48 -16.24 -6.94 14.09
C ALA A 48 -16.68 -5.58 13.53
N LEU A 49 -15.75 -4.76 13.02
CA LEU A 49 -16.08 -3.44 12.46
C LEU A 49 -17.05 -3.50 11.26
N PRO A 50 -16.83 -4.33 10.22
CA PRO A 50 -17.77 -4.41 9.10
C PRO A 50 -19.11 -5.03 9.51
N LEU A 51 -19.11 -5.95 10.47
CA LEU A 51 -20.36 -6.50 11.04
C LEU A 51 -21.12 -5.43 11.81
N ALA A 52 -20.43 -4.65 12.65
CA ALA A 52 -21.04 -3.57 13.43
C ALA A 52 -21.58 -2.45 12.55
N ARG A 53 -20.95 -2.19 11.39
CA ARG A 53 -21.45 -1.22 10.39
C ARG A 53 -22.86 -1.53 9.89
N ALA A 54 -23.27 -2.81 9.87
CA ALA A 54 -24.64 -3.18 9.48
C ALA A 54 -25.70 -2.74 10.51
N TRP A 55 -25.32 -2.50 11.76
CA TRP A 55 -26.23 -2.15 12.86
C TRP A 55 -26.07 -0.69 13.30
N ILE A 56 -24.87 -0.12 13.15
CA ILE A 56 -24.52 1.23 13.59
C ILE A 56 -24.55 2.18 12.39
N HIS A 57 -25.60 3.01 12.32
CA HIS A 57 -25.80 4.00 11.25
C HIS A 57 -24.99 5.30 11.45
N SER A 58 -23.78 5.21 12.00
CA SER A 58 -22.92 6.38 12.25
C SER A 58 -21.92 6.58 11.11
N PRO A 59 -21.86 7.78 10.48
CA PRO A 59 -20.93 8.05 9.40
C PRO A 59 -19.46 7.98 9.85
N LEU A 60 -19.15 8.37 11.09
CA LEU A 60 -17.79 8.27 11.64
C LEU A 60 -17.38 6.82 11.88
N TRP A 61 -18.33 5.94 12.23
CA TRP A 61 -18.05 4.52 12.39
C TRP A 61 -17.74 3.86 11.05
N ALA A 62 -18.51 4.19 10.01
CA ALA A 62 -18.25 3.74 8.66
C ALA A 62 -16.88 4.25 8.16
N LEU A 63 -16.53 5.50 8.43
CA LEU A 63 -15.21 6.04 8.13
C LEU A 63 -14.10 5.25 8.83
N PHE A 64 -14.24 4.99 10.13
CA PHE A 64 -13.25 4.23 10.89
C PHE A 64 -13.06 2.82 10.33
N ASP A 65 -14.16 2.10 10.06
CA ASP A 65 -14.15 0.77 9.45
C ASP A 65 -13.42 0.75 8.09
N SER A 66 -13.82 1.64 7.17
CA SER A 66 -13.21 1.74 5.84
C SER A 66 -11.71 2.02 5.93
N PHE A 67 -11.28 2.96 6.78
CA PHE A 67 -9.87 3.31 6.94
C PHE A 67 -9.07 2.24 7.68
N TYR A 68 -9.66 1.56 8.68
CA TYR A 68 -9.05 0.43 9.37
C TYR A 68 -8.81 -0.75 8.43
N ARG A 69 -9.82 -1.10 7.60
CA ARG A 69 -9.70 -2.15 6.59
C ARG A 69 -8.68 -1.77 5.52
N ALA A 70 -8.70 -0.54 5.03
CA ALA A 70 -7.70 -0.05 4.09
C ALA A 70 -6.29 -0.17 4.69
N GLY A 71 -6.06 0.31 5.92
CA GLY A 71 -4.78 0.20 6.62
C GLY A 71 -4.32 -1.24 6.85
N ALA A 72 -5.23 -2.16 7.17
CA ALA A 72 -4.93 -3.57 7.41
C ALA A 72 -4.63 -4.38 6.12
N LEU A 73 -5.19 -3.97 4.98
CA LEU A 73 -5.12 -4.70 3.72
C LEU A 73 -4.05 -4.15 2.76
N VAL A 74 -3.32 -3.12 3.18
CA VAL A 74 -2.29 -2.49 2.35
C VAL A 74 -1.02 -3.31 2.34
N PHE A 75 -0.66 -3.77 1.13
CA PHE A 75 0.61 -4.42 0.83
C PHE A 75 1.26 -3.68 -0.34
N GLY A 76 2.54 -3.31 -0.22
CA GLY A 76 3.30 -2.69 -1.33
C GLY A 76 3.47 -1.17 -1.29
N GLY A 77 3.21 -0.50 -0.17
CA GLY A 77 3.52 0.92 0.04
C GLY A 77 2.35 1.88 -0.19
N GLY A 78 2.60 3.18 0.06
CA GLY A 78 1.55 4.20 0.12
C GLY A 78 0.76 4.45 -1.17
N HIS A 79 1.27 4.04 -2.34
CA HIS A 79 0.59 4.24 -3.62
C HIS A 79 -0.47 3.16 -3.90
N VAL A 80 -0.32 1.98 -3.27
CA VAL A 80 -1.27 0.86 -3.40
C VAL A 80 -2.48 1.05 -2.45
N VAL A 81 -2.34 1.91 -1.45
CA VAL A 81 -3.42 2.37 -0.57
C VAL A 81 -4.47 3.19 -1.32
N LEU A 82 -4.04 3.97 -2.31
CA LEU A 82 -4.87 5.02 -2.90
C LEU A 82 -6.11 4.46 -3.58
N PRO A 83 -6.03 3.41 -4.43
CA PRO A 83 -7.23 2.85 -5.04
C PRO A 83 -8.18 2.24 -4.00
N LEU A 84 -7.65 1.70 -2.90
CA LEU A 84 -8.47 1.15 -1.81
C LEU A 84 -9.23 2.25 -1.08
N LEU A 85 -8.57 3.39 -0.79
CA LEU A 85 -9.23 4.53 -0.18
C LEU A 85 -10.25 5.15 -1.14
N GLU A 86 -9.88 5.39 -2.40
CA GLU A 86 -10.78 5.97 -3.40
C GLU A 86 -12.06 5.15 -3.54
N ALA A 87 -11.94 3.82 -3.66
CA ALA A 87 -13.07 2.90 -3.76
C ALA A 87 -13.97 2.88 -2.51
N GLU A 88 -13.44 3.23 -1.34
CA GLU A 88 -14.22 3.28 -0.10
C GLU A 88 -14.87 4.65 0.13
N VAL A 89 -14.29 5.75 -0.35
CA VAL A 89 -14.73 7.11 0.00
C VAL A 89 -15.55 7.81 -1.10
N VAL A 90 -15.23 7.58 -2.38
CA VAL A 90 -15.92 8.24 -3.50
C VAL A 90 -17.33 7.67 -3.69
N PRO A 91 -17.56 6.34 -3.72
CA PRO A 91 -18.91 5.80 -3.86
C PRO A 91 -19.84 6.12 -2.69
N GLN A 92 -19.28 6.33 -1.50
CA GLN A 92 -20.04 6.73 -0.31
C GLN A 92 -20.42 8.22 -0.31
N GLY A 93 -19.92 9.00 -1.28
CA GLY A 93 -20.18 10.43 -1.40
C GLY A 93 -19.52 11.29 -0.32
N TRP A 94 -18.54 10.74 0.42
CA TRP A 94 -17.83 11.48 1.48
C TRP A 94 -16.90 12.55 0.91
N VAL A 95 -16.31 12.26 -0.25
CA VAL A 95 -15.54 13.21 -1.06
C VAL A 95 -15.80 12.94 -2.54
N THR A 96 -15.72 13.98 -3.38
CA THR A 96 -15.77 13.79 -4.84
C THR A 96 -14.45 13.25 -5.37
N ALA A 97 -14.45 12.66 -6.57
CA ALA A 97 -13.22 12.25 -7.24
C ALA A 97 -12.23 13.42 -7.44
N SER A 98 -12.76 14.63 -7.73
CA SER A 98 -11.93 15.83 -7.85
C SER A 98 -11.31 16.26 -6.52
N GLN A 99 -12.05 16.19 -5.42
CA GLN A 99 -11.51 16.45 -4.07
C GLN A 99 -10.47 15.41 -3.67
N PHE A 100 -10.70 14.13 -3.98
CA PHE A 100 -9.74 13.06 -3.73
C PHE A 100 -8.42 13.31 -4.49
N LEU A 101 -8.50 13.64 -5.78
CA LEU A 101 -7.33 13.95 -6.60
C LEU A 101 -6.60 15.23 -6.14
N ALA A 102 -7.34 16.26 -5.72
CA ALA A 102 -6.75 17.47 -5.14
C ALA A 102 -6.03 17.21 -3.82
N GLY A 103 -6.61 16.35 -2.96
CA GLY A 103 -5.95 15.88 -1.75
C GLY A 103 -4.68 15.09 -2.06
N TYR A 104 -4.73 14.23 -3.07
CA TYR A 104 -3.58 13.42 -3.49
C TYR A 104 -2.43 14.28 -4.03
N SER A 105 -2.72 15.30 -4.85
CA SER A 105 -1.69 16.22 -5.34
C SER A 105 -1.11 17.08 -4.21
N ALA A 106 -1.94 17.53 -3.27
CA ALA A 106 -1.46 18.24 -2.08
C ALA A 106 -0.58 17.35 -1.20
N ALA A 107 -0.96 16.09 -0.98
CA ALA A 107 -0.17 15.13 -0.20
C ALA A 107 1.19 14.81 -0.83
N GLN A 108 1.30 14.87 -2.17
CA GLN A 108 2.58 14.72 -2.88
C GLN A 108 3.44 15.98 -2.84
N ALA A 109 2.84 17.17 -2.74
CA ALA A 109 3.57 18.43 -2.66
C ALA A 109 4.25 18.63 -1.30
N VAL A 110 3.71 18.04 -0.23
CA VAL A 110 4.26 18.14 1.12
C VAL A 110 5.21 16.96 1.39
N PRO A 111 6.43 17.19 1.91
CA PRO A 111 7.30 16.11 2.34
C PRO A 111 6.65 15.36 3.50
N GLY A 112 6.25 14.11 3.28
CA GLY A 112 5.61 13.30 4.31
C GLY A 112 5.09 11.96 3.81
N PRO A 113 4.58 11.11 4.72
CA PRO A 113 3.94 9.86 4.32
C PRO A 113 2.63 10.15 3.59
N LEU A 114 2.37 9.45 2.48
CA LEU A 114 1.10 9.58 1.72
C LEU A 114 -0.16 9.32 2.56
N PHE A 115 -0.01 8.68 3.71
CA PHE A 115 -1.07 8.48 4.69
C PHE A 115 -1.62 9.80 5.28
N THR A 116 -0.96 10.94 5.10
CA THR A 116 -1.52 12.28 5.40
C THR A 116 -2.81 12.55 4.63
N LEU A 117 -2.99 11.92 3.47
CA LEU A 117 -4.24 11.96 2.70
C LEU A 117 -5.45 11.49 3.52
N ALA A 118 -5.26 10.55 4.46
CA ALA A 118 -6.36 10.08 5.32
C ALA A 118 -6.90 11.19 6.22
N ALA A 119 -6.01 12.01 6.80
CA ALA A 119 -6.40 13.16 7.60
C ALA A 119 -7.15 14.20 6.74
N TYR A 120 -6.68 14.42 5.51
CA TYR A 120 -7.35 15.31 4.55
C TYR A 120 -8.76 14.81 4.19
N ILE A 121 -8.89 13.54 3.80
CA ILE A 121 -10.19 12.96 3.43
C ILE A 121 -11.15 13.01 4.63
N GLY A 122 -10.66 12.66 5.82
CA GLY A 122 -11.46 12.75 7.05
C GLY A 122 -11.90 14.19 7.35
N MET A 123 -11.02 15.18 7.15
CA MET A 123 -11.35 16.60 7.29
C MET A 123 -12.42 17.04 6.28
N ALA A 124 -12.25 16.66 5.01
CA ALA A 124 -13.17 17.02 3.94
C ALA A 124 -14.56 16.39 4.14
N ALA A 125 -14.62 15.15 4.64
CA ALA A 125 -15.87 14.43 4.83
C ALA A 125 -16.64 14.84 6.09
N PHE A 126 -15.96 14.92 7.25
CA PHE A 126 -16.63 15.09 8.55
C PHE A 126 -15.91 16.08 9.49
N GLY A 127 -15.13 16.99 8.92
CA GLY A 127 -14.38 18.00 9.67
C GLY A 127 -13.28 17.39 10.56
N TRP A 128 -12.86 18.13 11.58
CA TRP A 128 -11.73 17.74 12.44
C TRP A 128 -11.92 16.37 13.12
N LYS A 129 -13.17 15.99 13.43
CA LYS A 129 -13.50 14.67 13.99
C LYS A 129 -13.20 13.57 12.98
N GLY A 130 -13.62 13.76 11.73
CA GLY A 130 -13.30 12.84 10.64
C GLY A 130 -11.80 12.72 10.42
N ALA A 131 -11.06 13.82 10.46
CA ALA A 131 -9.60 13.82 10.32
C ALA A 131 -8.93 12.95 11.39
N LEU A 132 -9.36 13.09 12.66
CA LEU A 132 -8.83 12.27 13.76
C LEU A 132 -9.21 10.80 13.58
N VAL A 133 -10.48 10.50 13.28
CA VAL A 133 -10.97 9.12 13.12
C VAL A 133 -10.32 8.41 11.94
N ALA A 134 -10.20 9.06 10.78
CA ALA A 134 -9.54 8.49 9.61
C ALA A 134 -8.05 8.23 9.86
N THR A 135 -7.38 9.15 10.57
CA THR A 135 -5.96 9.01 10.94
C THR A 135 -5.76 7.84 11.91
N ILE A 136 -6.56 7.74 12.96
CA ILE A 136 -6.49 6.59 13.88
C ILE A 136 -6.83 5.31 13.14
N GLY A 137 -7.90 5.31 12.34
CA GLY A 137 -8.34 4.14 11.57
C GLY A 137 -7.22 3.58 10.69
N ILE A 138 -6.52 4.41 9.93
CA ILE A 138 -5.50 3.92 8.99
C ILE A 138 -4.22 3.44 9.65
N PHE A 139 -3.82 4.02 10.79
CA PHE A 139 -2.57 3.67 11.47
C PHE A 139 -2.72 2.60 12.54
N LEU A 140 -3.88 2.51 13.19
CA LEU A 140 -4.16 1.54 14.25
C LEU A 140 -3.85 0.08 13.86
N PRO A 141 -4.25 -0.45 12.68
CA PRO A 141 -3.96 -1.85 12.35
C PRO A 141 -2.45 -2.12 12.29
N SER A 142 -1.67 -1.21 11.70
CA SER A 142 -0.22 -1.31 11.64
C SER A 142 0.43 -1.27 13.02
N PHE A 143 -0.02 -0.38 13.91
CA PHE A 143 0.45 -0.34 15.29
C PHE A 143 0.17 -1.64 16.04
N LEU A 144 -1.05 -2.17 15.93
CA LEU A 144 -1.42 -3.44 16.58
C LEU A 144 -0.59 -4.61 16.04
N LEU A 145 -0.37 -4.68 14.73
CA LEU A 145 0.44 -5.73 14.11
C LEU A 145 1.91 -5.65 14.51
N VAL A 146 2.53 -4.46 14.45
CA VAL A 146 3.95 -4.29 14.77
C VAL A 146 4.21 -4.57 16.24
N LEU A 147 3.44 -3.96 17.14
CA LEU A 147 3.60 -4.17 18.58
C LEU A 147 3.21 -5.59 19.01
N GLY A 148 2.19 -6.16 18.36
CA GLY A 148 1.73 -7.53 18.59
C GLY A 148 2.73 -8.58 18.13
N ALA A 149 3.38 -8.37 16.98
CA ALA A 149 4.37 -9.29 16.42
C ALA A 149 5.76 -9.16 17.08
N PHE A 150 6.09 -7.99 17.63
CA PHE A 150 7.38 -7.70 18.27
C PHE A 150 7.89 -8.78 19.23
N PRO A 151 7.12 -9.28 20.22
CA PRO A 151 7.60 -10.31 21.15
C PRO A 151 7.86 -11.68 20.50
N PHE A 152 7.30 -11.93 19.31
CA PHE A 152 7.48 -13.16 18.55
C PHE A 152 8.57 -13.05 17.49
N TRP A 153 9.03 -11.84 17.18
CA TRP A 153 9.92 -11.54 16.05
C TRP A 153 11.19 -12.39 16.04
N HIS A 154 11.85 -12.53 17.21
CA HIS A 154 13.05 -13.36 17.34
C HIS A 154 12.78 -14.83 17.01
N TRP A 155 11.63 -15.38 17.41
CA TRP A 155 11.28 -16.76 17.08
C TRP A 155 10.86 -16.92 15.60
N LEU A 156 10.02 -16.00 15.11
CA LEU A 156 9.51 -15.99 13.73
C LEU A 156 10.65 -15.95 12.69
N ARG A 157 11.65 -15.08 12.91
CA ARG A 157 12.76 -14.89 11.97
C ARG A 157 13.69 -16.09 11.84
N HIS A 158 13.72 -16.98 12.83
CA HIS A 158 14.53 -18.21 12.80
C HIS A 158 13.75 -19.40 12.24
N GLN A 159 12.44 -19.27 12.03
CA GLN A 159 11.61 -20.37 11.55
C GLN A 159 11.70 -20.48 10.02
N PRO A 160 12.22 -21.60 9.45
CA PRO A 160 12.42 -21.72 8.00
C PRO A 160 11.13 -21.61 7.19
N ARG A 161 10.00 -22.06 7.75
CA ARG A 161 8.68 -21.94 7.12
C ARG A 161 8.25 -20.48 6.95
N PHE A 162 8.54 -19.64 7.94
CA PHE A 162 8.18 -18.22 7.89
C PHE A 162 9.03 -17.48 6.87
N GLN A 163 10.34 -17.76 6.82
CA GLN A 163 11.23 -17.21 5.79
C GLN A 163 10.79 -17.61 4.37
N ALA A 164 10.44 -18.88 4.18
CA ALA A 164 9.98 -19.39 2.88
C ALA A 164 8.61 -18.80 2.48
N ALA A 165 7.70 -18.60 3.43
CA ALA A 165 6.43 -17.89 3.19
C ALA A 165 6.66 -16.44 2.74
N LEU A 166 7.55 -15.71 3.40
CA LEU A 166 7.91 -14.34 3.01
C LEU A 166 8.55 -14.28 1.63
N ALA A 167 9.41 -15.25 1.29
CA ALA A 167 9.99 -15.36 -0.05
C ALA A 167 8.91 -15.60 -1.12
N GLY A 168 7.94 -16.48 -0.84
CA GLY A 168 6.79 -16.71 -1.73
C GLY A 168 5.91 -15.47 -1.92
N ILE A 169 5.61 -14.75 -0.83
CA ILE A 169 4.89 -13.47 -0.86
C ILE A 169 5.64 -12.46 -1.73
N ASN A 170 6.94 -12.27 -1.50
CA ASN A 170 7.76 -11.33 -2.27
C ASN A 170 7.80 -11.70 -3.76
N ALA A 171 7.94 -12.98 -4.09
CA ALA A 171 7.90 -13.46 -5.47
C ALA A 171 6.54 -13.17 -6.15
N ALA A 172 5.43 -13.36 -5.43
CA ALA A 172 4.11 -13.03 -5.95
C ALA A 172 3.89 -11.53 -6.14
N VAL A 173 4.39 -10.69 -5.22
CA VAL A 173 4.34 -9.24 -5.38
C VAL A 173 5.11 -8.82 -6.64
N VAL A 174 6.32 -9.35 -6.85
CA VAL A 174 7.09 -9.10 -8.08
C VAL A 174 6.31 -9.55 -9.32
N GLY A 175 5.67 -10.73 -9.28
CA GLY A 175 4.82 -11.21 -10.37
C GLY A 175 3.61 -10.32 -10.66
N ILE A 176 2.93 -9.81 -9.63
CA ILE A 176 1.81 -8.87 -9.77
C ILE A 176 2.29 -7.53 -10.37
N LEU A 177 3.43 -7.01 -9.90
CA LEU A 177 4.01 -5.78 -10.44
C LEU A 177 4.43 -5.95 -11.91
N LEU A 178 4.97 -7.12 -12.27
CA LEU A 178 5.32 -7.43 -13.66
C LEU A 178 4.08 -7.60 -14.53
N ALA A 179 3.01 -8.20 -14.01
CA ALA A 179 1.72 -8.28 -14.70
C ALA A 179 1.13 -6.88 -14.94
N ALA A 180 1.17 -6.00 -13.93
CA ALA A 180 0.72 -4.61 -14.05
C ALA A 180 1.58 -3.79 -15.03
N LEU A 181 2.90 -4.07 -15.08
CA LEU A 181 3.82 -3.48 -16.04
C LEU A 181 3.48 -3.93 -17.47
N TYR A 182 3.11 -5.19 -17.66
CA TYR A 182 2.70 -5.68 -18.97
C TYR A 182 1.33 -5.11 -19.37
N ASP A 183 0.31 -5.27 -18.52
CA ASP A 183 -1.04 -4.78 -18.74
C ASP A 183 -1.57 -4.07 -17.47
N PRO A 184 -1.96 -2.79 -17.53
CA PRO A 184 -2.19 -1.96 -18.72
C PRO A 184 -1.00 -1.09 -19.15
N ILE A 185 0.14 -1.08 -18.45
CA ILE A 185 1.17 -0.06 -18.66
C ILE A 185 1.82 -0.20 -20.04
N TRP A 186 2.42 -1.36 -20.35
CA TRP A 186 3.09 -1.58 -21.63
C TRP A 186 2.11 -1.64 -22.80
N THR A 187 1.04 -2.43 -22.65
CA THR A 187 0.02 -2.63 -23.69
C THR A 187 -0.69 -1.35 -24.11
N LYS A 188 -0.87 -0.37 -23.22
CA LYS A 188 -1.49 0.92 -23.58
C LYS A 188 -0.48 1.98 -23.98
N ALA A 189 0.75 1.95 -23.45
CA ALA A 189 1.74 2.98 -23.71
C ALA A 189 2.56 2.75 -24.98
N VAL A 190 2.80 1.49 -25.39
CA VAL A 190 3.68 1.15 -26.51
C VAL A 190 2.88 0.48 -27.62
N ASN A 191 2.33 1.29 -28.53
CA ASN A 191 1.57 0.79 -29.67
C ASN A 191 2.40 0.84 -30.97
N GLU A 192 3.32 1.79 -31.06
CA GLU A 192 4.17 2.00 -32.23
C GLU A 192 5.68 1.87 -31.90
N PRO A 193 6.54 1.59 -32.90
CA PRO A 193 7.99 1.54 -32.73
C PRO A 193 8.59 2.83 -32.14
N ALA A 194 7.95 3.98 -32.39
CA ALA A 194 8.36 5.25 -31.82
C ALA A 194 8.04 5.39 -30.33
N ASP A 195 6.93 4.82 -29.86
CA ASP A 195 6.60 4.81 -28.43
C ASP A 195 7.63 4.00 -27.64
N PHE A 196 8.14 2.91 -28.25
CA PHE A 196 9.21 2.11 -27.69
C PHE A 196 10.51 2.89 -27.54
N THR A 197 10.89 3.73 -28.50
CA THR A 197 12.11 4.55 -28.39
C THR A 197 11.97 5.64 -27.33
N PHE A 198 10.78 6.22 -27.16
CA PHE A 198 10.47 7.14 -26.06
C PHE A 198 10.52 6.44 -24.69
N ALA A 199 9.93 5.25 -24.56
CA ALA A 199 9.96 4.48 -23.33
C ALA A 199 11.40 4.06 -22.97
N LEU A 200 12.18 3.59 -23.96
CA LEU A 200 13.56 3.18 -23.77
C LEU A 200 14.47 4.36 -23.39
N SER A 201 14.32 5.51 -24.06
CA SER A 201 15.10 6.70 -23.72
C SER A 201 14.77 7.22 -22.32
N ALA A 202 13.49 7.27 -21.93
CA ALA A 202 13.07 7.62 -20.58
C ALA A 202 13.65 6.65 -19.54
N PHE A 203 13.61 5.34 -19.82
CA PHE A 203 14.20 4.32 -18.94
C PHE A 203 15.73 4.51 -18.80
N LEU A 204 16.45 4.76 -19.89
CA LEU A 204 17.90 4.99 -19.85
C LEU A 204 18.26 6.25 -19.07
N LEU A 205 17.51 7.34 -19.25
CA LEU A 205 17.70 8.59 -18.51
C LEU A 205 17.55 8.37 -16.99
N LEU A 206 16.59 7.54 -16.57
CA LEU A 206 16.39 7.19 -15.16
C LEU A 206 17.42 6.19 -14.63
N ALA A 207 17.67 5.10 -15.36
CA ALA A 207 18.44 3.96 -14.86
C ALA A 207 19.95 4.16 -14.96
N VAL A 208 20.43 4.76 -16.06
CA VAL A 208 21.86 4.95 -16.33
C VAL A 208 22.31 6.34 -15.91
N TRP A 209 21.60 7.37 -16.36
CA TRP A 209 21.96 8.76 -16.09
C TRP A 209 21.41 9.30 -14.76
N LYS A 210 20.54 8.55 -14.08
CA LYS A 210 19.97 8.91 -12.77
C LYS A 210 19.35 10.30 -12.74
N TRP A 211 18.76 10.73 -13.85
CA TRP A 211 18.03 12.00 -13.89
C TRP A 211 16.87 11.95 -12.89
N PRO A 212 16.55 13.08 -12.23
CA PRO A 212 15.42 13.12 -11.34
C PRO A 212 14.13 12.87 -12.14
N ALA A 213 13.20 12.10 -11.56
CA ALA A 213 12.00 11.63 -12.28
C ALA A 213 11.17 12.75 -12.91
N TRP A 214 11.08 13.90 -12.24
CA TRP A 214 10.36 15.07 -12.77
C TRP A 214 10.97 15.61 -14.08
N ALA A 215 12.29 15.55 -14.25
CA ALA A 215 12.97 16.03 -15.44
C ALA A 215 12.73 15.10 -16.63
N VAL A 216 12.76 13.79 -16.38
CA VAL A 216 12.46 12.78 -17.40
C VAL A 216 11.00 12.91 -17.86
N VAL A 217 10.06 13.11 -16.94
CA VAL A 217 8.65 13.35 -17.28
C VAL A 217 8.49 14.60 -18.17
N LEU A 218 9.18 15.71 -17.86
CA LEU A 218 9.12 16.91 -18.69
C LEU A 218 9.67 16.67 -20.10
N VAL A 219 10.83 16.02 -20.23
CA VAL A 219 11.44 15.71 -21.53
C VAL A 219 10.55 14.78 -22.35
N SER A 220 10.00 13.73 -21.73
CA SER A 220 9.07 12.81 -22.39
C SER A 220 7.76 13.49 -22.80
N PHE A 221 7.22 14.37 -21.96
CA PHE A 221 6.01 15.14 -22.27
C PHE A 221 6.22 16.09 -23.45
N VAL A 222 7.31 16.87 -23.43
CA VAL A 222 7.66 17.80 -24.52
C VAL A 222 7.91 17.04 -25.81
N GLY A 223 8.62 15.91 -25.75
CA GLY A 223 8.88 15.06 -26.90
C GLY A 223 7.60 14.46 -27.51
N GLY A 224 6.68 13.98 -26.68
CA GLY A 224 5.37 13.49 -27.12
C GLY A 224 4.47 14.58 -27.70
N TRP A 225 4.47 15.77 -27.09
CA TRP A 225 3.67 16.91 -27.54
C TRP A 225 4.13 17.45 -28.89
N LEU A 226 5.46 17.56 -29.10
CA LEU A 226 6.02 17.94 -30.40
C LEU A 226 5.64 16.92 -31.48
N ARG A 227 5.71 15.62 -31.18
CA ARG A 227 5.30 14.58 -32.14
C ARG A 227 3.82 14.68 -32.51
N ALA A 228 2.94 14.98 -31.57
CA ALA A 228 1.51 15.18 -31.81
C ALA A 228 1.16 16.46 -32.61
N LEU A 229 2.11 17.39 -32.76
CA LEU A 229 1.95 18.61 -33.56
C LEU A 229 2.45 18.45 -35.01
N PHE A 230 3.36 17.50 -35.25
CA PHE A 230 4.03 17.30 -36.55
C PHE A 230 3.64 15.98 -37.25
N GLY A 231 2.64 15.25 -36.73
CA GLY A 231 2.06 14.03 -37.31
C GLY A 231 0.59 13.89 -36.94
#